data_AF-A0A2V1DSR8-F1
#
_entry.id   AF-A0A2V1DSR8-F1
#
_cell.length_a   1.000
_cell.length_b   1.000
_cell.length_c   1.000
_cell.angle_alpha   90.00
_cell.angle_beta   90.00
_cell.angle_gamma   90.00
#
_symmetry.space_group_name_H-M   'P 1'
#
loop_
_entity.id
_entity.type
_entity.pdbx_description
1 polymer ?
#
loop_
_entity_poly.entity_id
_entity_poly.type
_entity_poly.pdbx_seq_one_letter_code
_entity_poly.pdbx_strand_id
1 'polypeptide(L)'
;CDKRRLVPRHPGPETHPVIHYGTIASADVVMRYGETREKLRKKYGIPCLEVEAAGLMNDFPCFVIRGICDYSDTHKHKIWQRYAAATAPAYTKEFLGTI
;
A
#
# COMPACT_ATOMS: atom_id res chain seq x y z
N CYS A 1 -0.74 17.32 -11.24
CA CYS A 1 -1.55 17.53 -10.03
C CYS A 1 -1.36 18.96 -9.54
N ASP A 2 -2.32 19.51 -8.79
CA ASP A 2 -2.21 20.87 -8.24
C ASP A 2 -1.23 20.90 -7.06
N LYS A 3 -0.08 21.55 -7.24
CA LYS A 3 0.95 21.66 -6.19
C LYS A 3 0.45 22.37 -4.93
N ARG A 4 -0.60 23.20 -5.02
CA ARG A 4 -1.20 23.89 -3.87
C ARG A 4 -1.94 22.93 -2.93
N ARG A 5 -2.26 21.73 -3.41
CA ARG A 5 -2.91 20.66 -2.63
C ARG A 5 -1.94 19.64 -2.05
N LEU A 6 -0.63 19.91 -2.11
CA LEU A 6 0.37 19.06 -1.45
C LEU A 6 0.21 19.18 0.07
N VAL A 7 0.10 18.03 0.73
CA VAL A 7 0.10 17.95 2.19
C VAL A 7 1.54 17.70 2.64
N PRO A 8 2.20 18.64 3.33
CA PRO A 8 3.53 18.40 3.89
C PRO A 8 3.46 17.27 4.91
N ARG A 9 4.43 16.37 4.86
CA ARG A 9 4.56 15.25 5.79
C ARG A 9 5.92 15.35 6.47
N HIS A 10 5.91 15.33 7.80
CA HIS A 10 7.16 15.22 8.54
C HIS A 10 7.72 13.81 8.38
N PRO A 11 9.05 13.65 8.29
CA PRO A 11 9.68 12.35 8.43
C PRO A 11 9.19 11.69 9.72
N GLY A 12 8.87 10.40 9.65
CA GLY A 12 8.59 9.62 10.85
C GLY A 12 9.82 9.58 11.77
N PRO A 13 9.63 9.34 13.08
CA PRO A 13 10.74 9.25 14.02
C PRO A 13 11.60 7.99 13.80
N GLU A 14 11.06 6.97 13.13
CA GLU A 14 11.70 5.67 12.95
C GLU A 14 12.14 5.42 11.51
N THR A 15 13.30 4.80 11.35
CA THR A 15 13.85 4.36 10.07
C THR A 15 13.50 2.91 9.72
N HIS A 16 12.89 2.18 10.65
CA HIS A 16 12.48 0.79 10.43
C HIS A 16 11.14 0.72 9.68
N PRO A 17 10.90 -0.33 8.88
CA PRO A 17 9.60 -0.53 8.24
C PRO A 17 8.48 -0.68 9.27
N VAL A 18 7.39 0.05 9.07
CA VAL A 18 6.15 -0.11 9.86
C VAL A 18 5.27 -1.15 9.18
N ILE A 19 4.80 -2.13 9.96
CA ILE A 19 3.92 -3.20 9.47
C ILE A 19 2.47 -2.81 9.73
N HIS A 20 1.64 -2.89 8.69
CA HIS A 20 0.21 -2.63 8.78
C HIS A 20 -0.57 -3.91 8.47
N TYR A 21 -1.38 -4.35 9.42
CA TYR A 21 -2.32 -5.46 9.22
C TYR A 21 -3.69 -4.93 8.83
N GLY A 22 -4.35 -5.60 7.88
CA GLY A 22 -5.72 -5.29 7.49
C GLY A 22 -6.05 -5.76 6.08
N THR A 23 -7.30 -5.52 5.69
CA THR A 23 -7.80 -5.91 4.36
C THR A 23 -7.17 -5.06 3.26
N ILE A 24 -6.47 -5.69 2.34
CA ILE A 24 -5.99 -5.03 1.13
C ILE A 24 -7.12 -5.07 0.10
N ALA A 25 -7.57 -3.90 -0.35
CA ALA A 25 -8.59 -3.82 -1.39
C ALA A 25 -7.95 -3.93 -2.77
N SER A 26 -8.57 -4.73 -3.65
CA SER A 26 -8.16 -4.83 -5.05
C SER A 26 -9.12 -4.03 -5.95
N ALA A 27 -8.58 -3.43 -7.01
CA ALA A 27 -9.37 -2.77 -8.05
C ALA A 27 -8.73 -2.97 -9.42
N ASP A 28 -9.52 -3.00 -10.49
CA ASP A 28 -9.01 -3.21 -11.86
C ASP A 28 -8.19 -2.02 -12.39
N VAL A 29 -8.25 -0.89 -11.69
CA VAL A 29 -7.56 0.35 -12.09
C VAL A 29 -6.82 0.96 -10.92
N VAL A 30 -5.68 1.56 -11.23
CA VAL A 30 -4.86 2.29 -10.25
C VAL A 30 -5.66 3.46 -9.67
N MET A 31 -5.86 3.46 -8.35
CA MET A 31 -6.48 4.58 -7.65
C MET A 31 -5.64 5.85 -7.76
N ARG A 32 -6.27 6.95 -8.18
CA ARG A 32 -5.64 8.27 -8.34
C ARG A 32 -6.43 9.39 -7.66
N TYR A 33 -7.52 9.07 -6.97
CA TYR A 33 -8.41 10.06 -6.37
C TYR A 33 -8.40 9.90 -4.85
N GLY A 34 -7.66 10.79 -4.18
CA GLY A 34 -7.48 10.72 -2.72
C GLY A 34 -8.79 10.75 -1.94
N GLU A 35 -9.79 11.50 -2.40
CA GLU A 35 -11.13 11.53 -1.78
C GLU A 35 -11.85 10.19 -1.89
N THR A 36 -11.81 9.55 -3.06
CA THR A 36 -12.39 8.22 -3.26
C THR A 36 -11.68 7.19 -2.38
N ARG A 37 -10.34 7.21 -2.34
CA ARG A 37 -9.54 6.38 -1.44
C ARG A 37 -9.94 6.57 0.02
N GLU A 38 -10.12 7.81 0.46
CA GLU A 38 -10.51 8.10 1.84
C GLU A 38 -11.93 7.64 2.18
N LYS A 39 -12.87 7.77 1.24
CA LYS A 39 -14.23 7.21 1.38
C LYS A 39 -14.17 5.68 1.55
N LEU A 40 -13.38 4.98 0.73
CA LEU A 40 -13.21 3.53 0.83
C LEU A 40 -12.54 3.13 2.14
N ARG A 41 -11.47 3.84 2.55
CA ARG A 41 -10.79 3.63 3.84
C ARG A 41 -11.76 3.73 5.01
N LYS A 42 -12.59 4.78 5.05
CA LYS A 42 -13.59 4.99 6.13
C LYS A 42 -14.70 3.95 6.09
N LYS A 43 -15.17 3.58 4.89
CA LYS A 43 -16.30 2.66 4.72
C LYS A 43 -15.94 1.21 5.02
N TYR A 44 -14.74 0.78 4.62
CA TYR A 44 -14.33 -0.64 4.66
C TYR A 44 -13.17 -0.92 5.61
N GLY A 45 -12.58 0.11 6.23
CA GLY A 45 -11.41 -0.06 7.10
C GLY A 45 -10.14 -0.50 6.37
N ILE A 46 -10.07 -0.30 5.04
CA ILE A 46 -8.97 -0.79 4.20
C ILE A 46 -7.71 0.09 4.33
N PRO A 47 -6.55 -0.42 4.79
CA PRO A 47 -5.32 0.37 4.85
C PRO A 47 -4.66 0.61 3.48
N CYS A 48 -4.92 -0.25 2.48
CA CYS A 48 -4.21 -0.25 1.21
C CYS A 48 -5.11 -0.63 0.03
N LEU A 49 -4.73 -0.17 -1.17
CA LEU A 49 -5.33 -0.50 -2.45
C LEU A 49 -4.24 -1.06 -3.39
N GLU A 50 -4.57 -2.11 -4.13
CA GLU A 50 -3.73 -2.71 -5.17
C GLU A 50 -4.59 -3.19 -6.35
N VAL A 51 -4.01 -3.88 -7.34
CA VAL A 51 -4.70 -4.18 -8.61
C VAL A 51 -4.58 -5.63 -9.11
N GLU A 52 -3.97 -6.55 -8.35
CA GLU A 52 -3.62 -7.88 -8.87
C GLU A 52 -4.04 -9.02 -7.93
N ALA A 53 -3.96 -8.85 -6.61
CA ALA A 53 -3.99 -9.94 -5.66
C ALA A 53 -5.34 -10.66 -5.59
N ALA A 54 -6.45 -9.94 -5.80
CA ALA A 54 -7.78 -10.57 -5.80
C ALA A 54 -7.96 -11.60 -6.93
N GLY A 55 -7.22 -11.47 -8.05
CA GLY A 55 -7.25 -12.47 -9.12
C GLY A 55 -6.64 -13.80 -8.67
N LEU A 56 -5.51 -13.74 -7.94
CA LEU A 56 -4.78 -14.92 -7.47
C LEU A 56 -5.54 -15.70 -6.38
N MET A 57 -6.28 -14.99 -5.53
CA MET A 57 -7.05 -15.59 -4.43
C MET A 57 -8.16 -16.55 -4.90
N ASN A 58 -8.63 -16.41 -6.14
CA ASN A 58 -9.66 -17.31 -6.70
C ASN A 58 -9.10 -18.69 -7.04
N ASP A 59 -7.80 -18.77 -7.31
CA ASP A 59 -7.15 -19.99 -7.80
C ASP A 59 -6.42 -20.75 -6.69
N PHE A 60 -5.89 -20.06 -5.68
CA PHE A 60 -5.20 -20.70 -4.56
C PHE A 60 -5.23 -19.87 -3.25
N PRO A 61 -5.17 -20.54 -2.08
CA PRO A 61 -4.97 -19.85 -0.81
C PRO A 61 -3.63 -19.10 -0.81
N CYS A 62 -3.66 -17.80 -0.56
CA CYS A 62 -2.44 -16.98 -0.50
C CYS A 62 -2.43 -15.99 0.66
N PHE A 63 -1.23 -15.68 1.12
CA PHE A 63 -0.98 -14.61 2.08
C PHE A 63 -0.31 -13.44 1.35
N VAL A 64 -0.92 -12.25 1.41
CA VAL A 64 -0.49 -11.12 0.60
C VAL A 64 0.30 -10.13 1.45
N ILE A 65 1.56 -9.91 1.07
CA ILE A 65 2.43 -8.89 1.63
C ILE A 65 2.70 -7.84 0.55
N ARG A 66 2.42 -6.56 0.84
CA ARG A 66 2.64 -5.44 -0.08
C ARG A 66 3.46 -4.34 0.59
N GLY A 67 4.36 -3.72 -0.18
CA GLY A 67 5.05 -2.49 0.21
C GLY A 67 4.26 -1.28 -0.25
N ILE A 68 4.11 -0.26 0.61
CA ILE A 68 3.39 0.98 0.30
C ILE A 68 4.28 1.89 -0.54
N CYS A 69 3.89 2.15 -1.79
CA CYS A 69 4.71 2.88 -2.75
C CYS A 69 4.18 4.27 -3.15
N ASP A 70 2.93 4.60 -2.81
CA ASP A 70 2.34 5.92 -2.95
C ASP A 70 1.09 6.09 -2.04
N TYR A 71 0.46 7.27 -2.09
CA TYR A 71 -0.74 7.60 -1.31
C TYR A 71 -2.07 7.33 -2.04
N SER A 72 -2.03 6.71 -3.22
CA SER A 72 -3.19 6.44 -4.06
C SER A 72 -4.01 7.68 -4.37
N ASP A 73 -3.33 8.79 -4.67
CA ASP A 73 -3.92 10.07 -5.04
C ASP A 73 -3.31 10.61 -6.34
N THR A 74 -3.63 11.86 -6.67
CA THR A 74 -3.18 12.49 -7.91
C THR A 74 -1.70 12.88 -7.88
N HIS A 75 -1.08 12.95 -6.71
CA HIS A 75 0.27 13.44 -6.46
C HIS A 75 1.26 12.28 -6.32
N LYS A 76 1.20 11.33 -7.25
CA LYS A 76 2.08 10.16 -7.27
C LYS A 76 3.55 10.57 -7.20
N HIS A 77 4.23 10.02 -6.20
CA HIS A 77 5.65 10.22 -5.99
C HIS A 77 6.37 8.88 -6.09
N LYS A 78 7.27 8.72 -7.06
CA LYS A 78 7.91 7.41 -7.32
C LYS A 78 9.07 7.06 -6.39
N ILE A 79 9.50 7.99 -5.52
CA ILE A 79 10.65 7.76 -4.62
C ILE A 79 10.45 6.52 -3.75
N TRP A 80 9.23 6.23 -3.29
CA TRP A 80 8.98 5.12 -2.39
C TRP A 80 8.88 3.76 -3.08
N GLN A 81 8.83 3.70 -4.41
CA GLN A 81 8.72 2.43 -5.13
C GLN A 81 9.93 1.52 -4.89
N ARG A 82 11.14 2.09 -4.90
CA ARG A 82 12.37 1.30 -4.62
C ARG A 82 12.38 0.79 -3.19
N TYR A 83 11.99 1.63 -2.24
CA TYR A 83 11.88 1.23 -0.84
C TYR A 83 10.83 0.12 -0.66
N ALA A 84 9.61 0.31 -1.15
CA ALA A 84 8.53 -0.65 -1.10
C ALA A 84 8.89 -2.01 -1.74
N ALA A 85 9.56 -1.98 -2.88
CA ALA A 85 10.02 -3.19 -3.59
C ALA A 85 11.13 -3.94 -2.84
N ALA A 86 11.91 -3.26 -2.00
CA ALA A 86 12.93 -3.89 -1.16
C ALA A 86 12.34 -4.40 0.17
N THR A 87 11.46 -3.62 0.82
CA THR A 87 10.95 -3.95 2.15
C THR A 87 9.96 -5.11 2.16
N ALA A 88 9.10 -5.23 1.15
CA ALA A 88 8.10 -6.31 1.14
C ALA A 88 8.75 -7.70 1.07
N PRO A 89 9.67 -8.00 0.13
CA PRO A 89 10.37 -9.29 0.11
C PRO A 89 11.24 -9.52 1.35
N ALA A 90 11.90 -8.47 1.87
CA ALA A 90 12.70 -8.58 3.10
C ALA A 90 11.82 -9.01 4.28
N TYR A 91 10.67 -8.37 4.47
CA TYR A 91 9.71 -8.77 5.50
C TYR A 91 9.17 -10.18 5.26
N THR A 92 8.82 -10.53 4.01
CA THR A 92 8.35 -11.90 3.68
C THR A 92 9.37 -12.96 4.06
N LYS A 93 10.66 -12.74 3.79
CA LYS A 93 11.72 -13.69 4.14
C LYS A 93 11.78 -13.93 5.65
N GLU A 94 11.79 -12.87 6.44
CA GLU A 94 11.83 -12.99 7.90
C GLU A 94 10.55 -13.64 8.44
N PHE A 95 9.37 -13.25 7.92
CA PHE A 95 8.09 -13.86 8.28
C PHE A 95 8.07 -15.37 8.01
N LEU A 96 8.54 -15.81 6.85
CA LEU A 96 8.62 -17.24 6.52
C LEU A 96 9.58 -18.02 7.42
N GLY A 97 10.58 -17.37 8.01
CA GLY A 97 11.46 -17.99 9.00
C GLY A 97 10.83 -18.16 10.38
N THR A 98 9.65 -17.59 10.61
CA THR A 98 8.92 -17.68 11.89
C THR A 98 7.77 -18.69 11.89
N ILE A 99 7.41 -19.23 10.72
CA ILE A 99 6.36 -20.24 10.55
C ILE A 99 6.98 -21.61 10.27
#